data_AF-A0A920IDE8-F1
#
_entry.id   AF-A0A920IDE8-F1
#
_cell.length_a   1.000
_cell.length_b   1.000
_cell.length_c   1.000
_cell.angle_alpha   90.00
_cell.angle_beta   90.00
_cell.angle_gamma   90.00
#
_symmetry.space_group_name_H-M   'P 1'
#
loop_
_entity.id
_entity.type
_entity.pdbx_description
1 polymer ?
#
loop_
_entity_poly.entity_id
_entity_poly.type
_entity_poly.pdbx_seq_one_letter_code
_entity_poly.pdbx_strand_id
1 'polypeptide(L)'
;MTSPTAVNIFDGHNDLAYQLWQRGDRKGTAFLNENEAALSITAQKAAAGGLQAGLFALLFRSHAETWTLHLHRNRLTRLKPPARWQLY
;
A
#
# COMPACT_ATOMS: atom_id res chain seq x y z
N MET A 1 38.09 4.32 10.99
CA MET A 1 37.01 3.45 11.49
C MET A 1 36.42 2.73 10.29
N THR A 2 36.68 1.44 10.15
CA THR A 2 36.06 0.61 9.11
C THR A 2 34.56 0.49 9.41
N SER A 3 33.73 0.86 8.46
CA SER A 3 32.26 0.82 8.57
C SER A 3 31.77 -0.54 9.08
N PRO A 4 30.70 -0.62 9.89
CA PRO A 4 30.10 -1.90 10.26
C PRO A 4 29.69 -2.60 8.97
N THR A 5 29.99 -3.90 8.85
CA THR A 5 29.55 -4.73 7.74
C THR A 5 28.08 -4.45 7.47
N ALA A 6 27.75 -3.94 6.28
CA ALA A 6 26.38 -3.64 5.92
C ALA A 6 25.54 -4.92 6.10
N VAL A 7 24.56 -4.87 6.99
CA VAL A 7 23.68 -6.01 7.23
C VAL A 7 22.77 -6.14 6.03
N ASN A 8 22.88 -7.27 5.32
CA ASN A 8 21.99 -7.56 4.20
C ASN A 8 20.64 -8.00 4.75
N ILE A 9 19.62 -7.15 4.58
CA ILE A 9 18.27 -7.39 5.07
C ILE A 9 17.43 -7.98 3.94
N PHE A 10 16.71 -9.06 4.28
CA PHE A 10 15.59 -9.56 3.49
C PHE A 10 14.29 -9.19 4.21
N ASP A 11 13.41 -8.46 3.52
CA ASP A 11 12.10 -8.08 4.06
C ASP A 11 11.04 -9.12 3.68
N GLY A 12 10.53 -9.84 4.68
CA GLY A 12 9.53 -10.89 4.48
C GLY A 12 8.16 -10.38 4.01
N HIS A 13 7.84 -9.08 4.16
CA HIS A 13 6.55 -8.54 3.74
C HIS A 13 6.56 -7.01 3.69
N ASN A 14 6.25 -6.44 2.51
CA ASN A 14 5.96 -5.01 2.39
C ASN A 14 4.85 -4.70 1.38
N ASP A 15 4.30 -3.49 1.53
CA ASP A 15 3.18 -2.97 0.72
C ASP A 15 3.61 -2.03 -0.42
N LEU A 16 4.89 -2.00 -0.81
CA LEU A 16 5.38 -1.03 -1.81
C LEU A 16 4.59 -1.10 -3.12
N ALA A 17 4.33 -2.31 -3.63
CA ALA A 17 3.56 -2.49 -4.86
C ALA A 17 2.17 -1.87 -4.77
N TYR A 18 1.51 -2.01 -3.62
CA TYR A 18 0.21 -1.42 -3.36
C TYR A 18 0.27 0.11 -3.24
N GLN A 19 1.30 0.65 -2.57
CA GLN A 19 1.50 2.11 -2.47
C GLN A 19 1.74 2.75 -3.85
N LEU A 20 2.50 2.09 -4.73
CA LEU A 20 2.70 2.54 -6.12
C LEU A 20 1.40 2.50 -6.92
N TRP A 21 0.64 1.40 -6.80
CA TRP A 21 -0.66 1.25 -7.46
C TRP A 21 -1.66 2.36 -7.05
N GLN A 22 -1.77 2.65 -5.76
CA GLN A 22 -2.67 3.70 -5.24
C GLN A 22 -2.35 5.09 -5.81
N ARG A 23 -1.07 5.34 -6.13
CA ARG A 23 -0.61 6.60 -6.75
C ARG A 23 -0.80 6.62 -8.27
N GLY A 24 -1.28 5.52 -8.86
CA GLY A 24 -1.36 5.34 -10.31
C GLY A 24 -0.01 5.07 -10.98
N ASP A 25 1.05 4.83 -10.20
CA ASP A 25 2.39 4.57 -10.73
C ASP A 25 2.53 3.11 -11.17
N ARG A 26 2.28 2.89 -12.46
CA ARG A 26 2.37 1.57 -13.11
C ARG A 26 3.76 1.19 -13.59
N LYS A 27 4.73 2.12 -13.51
CA LYS A 27 6.09 1.93 -14.02
C LYS A 27 7.14 1.91 -12.91
N GLY A 28 6.74 2.12 -11.66
CA GLY A 28 7.65 2.16 -10.51
C GLY A 28 8.54 3.41 -10.50
N THR A 29 8.13 4.48 -11.16
CA THR A 29 8.94 5.71 -11.26
C THR A 29 9.23 6.35 -9.91
N ALA A 30 8.28 6.31 -8.97
CA ALA A 30 8.44 6.84 -7.62
C ALA A 30 9.44 6.02 -6.79
N PHE A 31 9.55 4.70 -7.02
CA PHE A 31 10.58 3.88 -6.38
C PHE A 31 12.00 4.30 -6.79
N LEU A 32 12.19 4.72 -8.04
CA LEU A 32 13.47 5.16 -8.59
C LEU A 32 13.76 6.66 -8.36
N ASN A 33 12.78 7.43 -7.87
CA ASN A 33 12.94 8.86 -7.65
C ASN A 33 13.70 9.15 -6.34
N GLU A 34 14.88 9.76 -6.47
CA GLU A 34 15.75 10.15 -5.34
C GLU A 34 15.11 11.20 -4.42
N ASN A 35 14.16 11.98 -4.94
CA ASN A 35 13.44 13.00 -4.18
C ASN A 35 12.10 12.48 -3.59
N GLU A 36 11.80 11.18 -3.72
CA GLU A 36 10.56 10.61 -3.19
C GLU A 36 10.62 10.47 -1.65
N ALA A 37 9.99 11.43 -0.98
CA ALA A 37 9.95 11.49 0.47
C ALA A 37 8.86 10.57 1.08
N ALA A 38 7.73 10.39 0.40
CA ALA A 38 6.53 9.81 1.01
C ALA A 38 6.49 8.27 0.99
N LEU A 39 7.26 7.59 0.14
CA LEU A 39 7.42 6.12 0.20
C LEU A 39 8.44 5.72 1.28
N SER A 40 8.12 4.71 2.08
CA SER A 40 9.09 4.16 3.05
C SER A 40 10.21 3.38 2.36
N ILE A 41 9.94 2.78 1.18
CA ILE A 41 10.91 2.03 0.39
C ILE A 41 11.08 2.73 -0.96
N THR A 42 12.28 3.24 -1.22
CA THR A 42 12.78 3.70 -2.52
C THR A 42 14.12 3.03 -2.80
N ALA A 43 14.63 3.06 -4.03
CA ALA A 43 15.93 2.48 -4.36
C ALA A 43 17.05 3.06 -3.48
N GLN A 44 17.03 4.37 -3.26
CA GLN A 44 17.99 5.06 -2.40
C GLN A 44 17.84 4.65 -0.92
N LYS A 45 16.61 4.61 -0.38
CA LYS A 45 16.35 4.21 1.01
C LYS A 45 16.70 2.74 1.24
N ALA A 46 16.44 1.86 0.27
CA ALA A 46 16.79 0.45 0.32
C ALA A 46 18.32 0.28 0.35
N ALA A 47 19.05 0.96 -0.54
CA ALA A 47 20.51 0.92 -0.57
C ALA A 47 21.13 1.47 0.72
N ALA A 48 20.65 2.61 1.23
CA ALA A 48 21.15 3.21 2.47
C ALA A 48 20.82 2.36 3.72
N GLY A 49 19.67 1.67 3.70
CA GLY A 49 19.20 0.83 4.80
C GLY A 49 19.66 -0.63 4.76
N GLY A 50 20.37 -1.06 3.70
CA GLY A 50 20.82 -2.46 3.54
C GLY A 50 19.73 -3.44 3.10
N LEU A 51 18.58 -2.96 2.62
CA LEU A 51 17.53 -3.81 2.06
C LEU A 51 17.97 -4.37 0.69
N GLN A 52 18.30 -5.65 0.66
CA GLN A 52 18.80 -6.36 -0.52
C GLN A 52 17.68 -6.97 -1.36
N ALA A 53 16.65 -7.49 -0.68
CA ALA A 53 15.50 -8.12 -1.32
C ALA A 53 14.31 -8.16 -0.36
N GLY A 54 13.14 -8.49 -0.89
CA GLY A 54 11.96 -8.75 -0.07
C GLY A 54 10.78 -9.26 -0.86
N LEU A 55 9.72 -9.63 -0.14
CA LEU A 55 8.45 -10.04 -0.71
C LEU A 55 7.50 -8.83 -0.82
N PHE A 56 7.16 -8.48 -2.06
CA PHE A 56 6.27 -7.37 -2.37
C PHE A 56 4.83 -7.87 -2.47
N ALA A 57 4.01 -7.54 -1.47
CA ALA A 57 2.65 -8.04 -1.39
C ALA A 57 1.76 -7.44 -2.49
N LEU A 58 1.04 -8.31 -3.20
CA LEU A 58 -0.06 -7.91 -4.07
C LEU A 58 -1.35 -7.97 -3.26
N LEU A 59 -1.79 -6.81 -2.78
CA LEU A 59 -2.99 -6.68 -1.97
C LEU A 59 -4.18 -6.24 -2.83
N PHE A 60 -5.29 -6.96 -2.70
CA PHE A 60 -6.60 -6.54 -3.19
C PHE A 60 -7.43 -6.02 -2.03
N ARG A 61 -7.94 -4.78 -2.12
CA ARG A 61 -8.95 -4.32 -1.17
C ARG A 61 -10.31 -4.85 -1.58
N SER A 62 -10.89 -5.72 -0.77
CA SER A 62 -12.35 -5.90 -0.78
C SER A 62 -12.97 -4.59 -0.33
N HIS A 63 -13.90 -4.04 -1.11
CA HIS A 63 -14.68 -2.89 -0.68
C HIS A 63 -15.36 -3.23 0.65
N ALA A 64 -15.09 -2.45 1.70
CA ALA A 64 -15.90 -2.52 2.91
C ALA A 64 -17.30 -2.02 2.52
N GLU A 65 -18.31 -2.88 2.63
CA GLU A 65 -19.69 -2.45 2.49
C GLU A 65 -20.00 -1.49 3.64
N THR A 66 -19.99 -0.19 3.36
CA THR A 66 -20.44 0.81 4.33
C THR A 66 -21.96 0.74 4.39
N TRP A 67 -22.49 0.08 5.41
CA TRP A 67 -23.92 0.05 5.68
C TRP A 67 -24.35 1.36 6.34
N THR A 68 -25.25 2.10 5.69
CA THR A 68 -25.92 3.24 6.34
C THR A 68 -27.12 2.72 7.12
N LEU A 69 -27.11 2.93 8.43
CA LEU A 69 -28.26 2.68 9.29
C LEU A 69 -29.16 3.92 9.28
N HIS A 70 -30.37 3.79 8.75
CA HIS A 70 -31.41 4.81 8.93
C HIS A 70 -32.31 4.41 10.09
N LEU A 71 -32.40 5.30 11.09
CA LEU A 71 -33.39 5.22 12.16
C LEU A 71 -34.56 6.13 11.81
N HIS A 72 -35.72 5.54 11.54
CA HIS A 72 -36.96 6.29 11.34
C HIS A 72 -38.06 5.69 12.20
N ARG A 73 -38.68 6.51 13.06
CA ARG A 73 -39.77 6.10 13.99
C ARG A 73 -39.47 4.80 14.77
N ASN A 74 -38.34 4.76 15.50
CA ASN A 74 -37.91 3.60 16.30
C ASN A 74 -37.74 2.28 15.53
N ARG A 75 -37.62 2.31 14.20
CA ARG A 75 -37.31 1.13 13.39
C ARG A 75 -35.94 1.30 12.72
N LEU A 76 -35.04 0.35 12.96
CA LEU A 76 -33.74 0.28 12.32
C LEU A 76 -33.88 -0.42 10.97
N THR A 77 -33.47 0.24 9.88
CA THR A 77 -33.43 -0.37 8.55
C THR A 77 -32.01 -0.35 8.00
N ARG A 78 -31.55 -1.51 7.52
CA ARG A 78 -30.27 -1.62 6.78
C ARG A 78 -30.55 -1.30 5.33
N LEU A 79 -29.92 -0.26 4.81
CA LEU A 79 -29.92 0.04 3.38
C LEU A 79 -28.58 -0.37 2.80
N LYS A 80 -28.62 -1.22 1.77
CA LYS A 80 -27.43 -1.55 0.99
C LYS A 80 -27.05 -0.32 0.18
N PRO A 81 -25.77 0.11 0.16
CA PRO A 81 -25.35 1.17 -0.75
C PRO A 81 -25.67 0.77 -2.20
N PRO A 82 -26.02 1.73 -3.08
CA PRO A 82 -26.30 1.43 -4.47
C PRO A 82 -25.07 0.79 -5.11
N ALA A 83 -25.27 -0.28 -5.88
CA ALA A 83 -24.22 -0.97 -6.60
C ALA A 83 -23.59 -0.03 -7.64
N ARG A 84 -22.55 0.70 -7.22
CA ARG A 84 -21.71 1.48 -8.13
C ARG A 84 -20.35 0.80 -8.22
N TRP A 85 -20.08 0.31 -9.43
CA TRP A 85 -18.82 -0.21 -9.95
C TRP A 85 -18.44 -1.63 -9.49
N GLN A 86 -19.06 -2.62 -10.15
CA GLN A 86 -18.34 -3.85 -10.48
C GLN A 86 -17.49 -3.55 -11.72
N LEU A 87 -16.18 -3.41 -11.55
CA LEU A 87 -15.23 -3.38 -12.66
C LEU A 87 -14.83 -4.83 -12.99
N TYR A 88 -14.85 -5.16 -14.28
CA TYR A 88 -14.19 -6.31 -14.88
C TYR A 88 -12.68 -6.25 -14.66
#